data_AF-A0A5M9UKP9-F1
#
_entry.id   AF-A0A5M9UKP9-F1
#
_cell.length_a   1.000
_cell.length_b   1.000
_cell.length_c   1.000
_cell.angle_alpha   90.00
_cell.angle_beta   90.00
_cell.angle_gamma   90.00
#
_symmetry.space_group_name_H-M   'P 1'
#
loop_
_entity.id
_entity.type
_entity.pdbx_description
1 polymer ?
#
loop_
_entity_poly.entity_id
_entity_poly.type
_entity_poly.pdbx_seq_one_letter_code
_entity_poly.pdbx_strand_id
1 'polypeptide(L)'
;MKKLVKRLVLCFLMVSLLIELLVVFSIKPVAYAADDIRFNPSGSIEFSTTSTQASTSIRYKTVGFTIARNARCTSTNCAPQQGGPFGVVRITQYREVDNGDRTVTTYFRVPVNQVNDALEAAGLEKITNGGQIWLSSIFHVINGSRPNTDFVTLQSIKNAESWADPSKFRQYYDIPVKVNGFYPVTKIYRTSEGTEMYSAKVESDIEDVDKNWPVGKPVDTVMLDKTFPFQGDTYKLVKSYVQSKRKLNEQNF
;
A
#
# COMPACT_ATOMS: atom_id res chain seq x y z
N MET A 1 57.08 23.94 36.61
CA MET A 1 55.62 24.00 36.84
C MET A 1 54.81 24.46 35.63
N LYS A 2 55.06 25.64 35.02
CA LYS A 2 54.21 26.17 33.91
C LYS A 2 54.05 25.26 32.68
N LYS A 3 55.09 24.52 32.26
CA LYS A 3 55.03 23.57 31.12
C LYS A 3 54.19 22.32 31.42
N LEU A 4 54.18 21.85 32.67
CA LEU A 4 53.45 20.65 33.08
C LEU A 4 51.94 20.92 33.12
N VAL A 5 51.55 22.06 33.69
CA VAL A 5 50.15 22.51 33.74
C VAL A 5 49.57 22.72 32.33
N LYS A 6 50.34 23.31 31.41
CA LYS A 6 49.91 23.51 30.01
C LYS A 6 49.66 22.19 29.27
N ARG A 7 50.47 21.16 29.51
CA ARG A 7 50.26 19.81 28.94
C ARG A 7 49.03 19.11 29.52
N LEU A 8 48.79 19.29 30.83
CA LEU A 8 47.63 18.71 31.51
C LEU A 8 46.31 19.32 31.02
N VAL A 9 46.26 20.65 30.85
CA VAL A 9 45.08 21.35 30.31
C VAL A 9 44.81 20.96 28.85
N LEU A 10 45.86 20.80 28.03
CA LEU A 10 45.71 20.37 26.64
C LEU A 10 45.17 18.93 26.53
N CYS A 11 45.65 18.01 27.39
CA CYS A 11 45.10 16.66 27.47
C CYS A 11 43.62 16.68 27.90
N PHE A 12 43.25 17.51 28.87
CA PHE A 12 41.87 17.58 29.35
C PHE A 12 40.91 18.10 28.26
N LEU A 13 41.33 19.11 27.48
CA LEU A 13 40.56 19.61 26.34
C LEU A 13 40.42 18.58 25.22
N MET A 14 41.48 17.82 24.90
CA MET A 14 41.38 16.75 23.90
C MET A 14 40.48 15.60 24.36
N VAL A 15 40.53 15.22 25.64
CA VAL A 15 39.65 14.19 26.20
C VAL A 15 38.19 14.66 26.19
N SER A 16 37.92 15.92 26.53
CA SER A 16 36.57 16.51 26.44
C SER A 16 36.03 16.49 25.01
N LEU A 17 36.86 16.87 24.02
CA LEU A 17 36.49 16.85 22.61
C LEU A 17 36.24 15.42 22.10
N LEU A 18 37.03 14.45 22.54
CA LEU A 18 36.86 13.03 22.21
C LEU A 18 35.57 12.45 22.81
N ILE A 19 35.21 12.85 24.04
CA ILE A 19 33.95 12.44 24.68
C ILE A 19 32.76 13.01 23.92
N GLU A 20 32.79 14.28 23.51
CA GLU A 20 31.72 14.87 22.70
C GLU A 20 31.60 14.21 21.32
N LEU A 21 32.73 13.86 20.68
CA LEU A 21 32.71 13.12 19.42
C LEU A 21 32.09 11.72 19.58
N LEU A 22 32.42 11.00 20.66
CA LEU A 22 31.87 9.68 20.95
C LEU A 22 30.36 9.70 21.19
N VAL A 23 29.82 10.78 21.77
CA VAL A 23 28.37 10.97 21.96
C VAL A 23 27.67 11.23 20.61
N VAL A 24 28.27 12.03 19.72
CA VAL A 24 27.69 12.33 18.39
C VAL A 24 27.67 11.09 17.48
N PHE A 25 28.71 10.24 17.53
CA PHE A 25 28.77 9.00 16.74
C PHE A 25 27.96 7.83 17.33
N SER A 26 27.47 7.94 18.56
CA SER A 26 26.65 6.90 19.22
C SER A 26 25.14 7.05 18.98
N ILE A 27 24.71 8.11 18.30
CA ILE A 27 23.30 8.30 17.92
C ILE A 27 23.01 7.36 16.75
N LYS A 28 22.66 6.10 17.05
CA LYS A 28 22.06 5.24 16.04
C LYS A 28 20.74 5.89 15.59
N PRO A 29 20.48 6.04 14.27
CA PRO A 29 19.17 6.44 13.82
C PRO A 29 18.17 5.44 14.38
N VAL A 30 17.17 5.91 15.12
CA VAL A 30 16.13 5.03 15.61
C VAL A 30 15.28 4.65 14.41
N ALA A 31 15.57 3.47 13.85
CA ALA A 31 14.69 2.81 12.89
C ALA A 31 13.46 2.34 13.67
N TYR A 32 12.43 3.18 13.71
CA TYR A 32 11.11 2.75 14.15
C TYR A 32 10.53 1.84 13.08
N ALA A 33 9.87 0.75 13.50
CA ALA A 33 9.24 -0.20 12.61
C ALA A 33 8.21 0.54 11.74
N ALA A 34 8.63 0.93 10.54
CA ALA A 34 7.73 1.47 9.53
C ALA A 34 6.83 0.34 9.06
N ASP A 35 5.55 0.63 8.95
CA ASP A 35 4.55 -0.25 8.37
C ASP A 35 5.05 -0.77 7.01
N ASP A 36 5.15 -2.10 6.86
CA ASP A 36 5.51 -2.72 5.59
C ASP A 36 4.23 -2.89 4.78
N ILE A 37 4.08 -2.04 3.75
CA ILE A 37 2.93 -2.03 2.85
C ILE A 37 3.38 -2.47 1.47
N ARG A 38 2.70 -3.47 0.92
CA ARG A 38 3.01 -4.06 -0.38
C ARG A 38 1.78 -4.17 -1.25
N PHE A 39 1.93 -3.78 -2.51
CA PHE A 39 0.95 -4.07 -3.54
C PHE A 39 1.31 -5.44 -4.15
N ASN A 40 0.43 -6.42 -3.95
CA ASN A 40 0.64 -7.78 -4.43
C ASN A 40 0.32 -7.86 -5.94
N PRO A 41 1.09 -8.62 -6.75
CA PRO A 41 0.81 -8.88 -8.16
C PRO A 41 -0.65 -9.24 -8.47
N SER A 42 -1.34 -9.93 -7.55
CA SER A 42 -2.75 -10.31 -7.67
C SER A 42 -3.76 -9.16 -7.52
N GLY A 43 -3.31 -7.95 -7.16
CA GLY A 43 -4.16 -6.76 -7.02
C GLY A 43 -4.53 -6.40 -5.57
N SER A 44 -4.17 -7.21 -4.58
CA SER A 44 -4.43 -6.90 -3.17
C SER A 44 -3.36 -6.01 -2.56
N ILE A 45 -3.70 -5.25 -1.52
CA ILE A 45 -2.72 -4.56 -0.68
C ILE A 45 -2.54 -5.38 0.59
N GLU A 46 -1.29 -5.70 0.91
CA GLU A 46 -0.90 -6.36 2.15
C GLU A 46 -0.14 -5.37 3.03
N PHE A 47 -0.38 -5.47 4.33
CA PHE A 47 0.18 -4.58 5.32
C PHE A 47 0.56 -5.39 6.55
N SER A 48 1.73 -5.14 7.12
CA SER A 48 2.09 -5.64 8.45
C SER A 48 2.67 -4.56 9.33
N THR A 49 2.36 -4.65 10.62
CA THR A 49 2.90 -3.78 11.66
C THR A 49 3.38 -4.61 12.83
N THR A 50 4.50 -4.20 13.42
CA THR A 50 5.04 -4.80 14.64
C THR A 50 4.84 -3.82 15.78
N SER A 51 4.11 -4.27 16.80
CA SER A 51 3.78 -3.45 17.97
C SER A 51 4.39 -4.06 19.23
N THR A 52 4.94 -3.22 20.10
CA THR A 52 5.33 -3.62 21.46
C THR A 52 4.08 -3.61 22.34
N GLN A 53 3.99 -4.57 23.28
CA GLN A 53 2.91 -4.62 24.25
C GLN A 53 2.75 -3.27 24.98
N ALA A 54 1.54 -2.70 24.92
CA ALA A 54 1.27 -1.41 25.52
C ALA A 54 1.37 -1.48 27.05
N SER A 55 2.09 -0.53 27.65
CA SER A 55 2.20 -0.35 29.10
C SER A 55 1.07 0.48 29.70
N THR A 56 0.23 1.10 28.86
CA THR A 56 -0.89 1.96 29.27
C THR A 56 -2.20 1.51 28.64
N SER A 57 -3.34 2.00 29.16
CA SER A 57 -4.67 1.73 28.60
C SER A 57 -4.92 2.45 27.27
N ILE A 58 -4.14 3.50 26.95
CA ILE A 58 -4.27 4.34 25.76
C ILE A 58 -3.50 3.71 24.61
N ARG A 59 -4.22 3.27 23.58
CA ARG A 59 -3.68 2.58 22.41
C ARG A 59 -4.26 3.17 21.13
N TYR A 60 -3.63 2.87 20.00
CA TYR A 60 -4.19 3.13 18.68
C TYR A 60 -4.08 1.88 17.83
N LYS A 61 -4.92 1.79 16.80
CA LYS A 61 -4.81 0.79 15.73
C LYS A 61 -5.05 1.45 14.38
N THR A 62 -4.27 1.06 13.38
CA THR A 62 -4.59 1.37 11.99
C THR A 62 -5.80 0.54 11.59
N VAL A 63 -6.80 1.14 10.94
CA VAL A 63 -8.04 0.47 10.51
C VAL A 63 -8.31 0.63 9.02
N GLY A 64 -7.44 1.36 8.33
CA GLY A 64 -7.56 1.58 6.91
C GLY A 64 -6.51 2.56 6.40
N PHE A 65 -6.58 2.84 5.11
CA PHE A 65 -5.74 3.83 4.46
C PHE A 65 -6.58 4.72 3.56
N THR A 66 -6.22 6.00 3.51
CA THR A 66 -6.58 6.90 2.42
C THR A 66 -5.55 6.73 1.31
N ILE A 67 -5.99 6.56 0.07
CA ILE A 67 -5.16 6.41 -1.13
C ILE A 67 -5.25 7.67 -1.97
N ALA A 68 -4.10 8.20 -2.40
CA ALA A 68 -4.03 9.35 -3.29
C ALA A 68 -2.93 9.17 -4.36
N ARG A 69 -3.06 9.92 -5.47
CA ARG A 69 -2.05 9.96 -6.55
C ARG A 69 -0.74 10.62 -6.12
N ASN A 70 -0.82 11.68 -5.33
CA ASN A 70 0.32 12.49 -4.90
C ASN A 70 0.38 12.51 -3.37
N ALA A 71 1.58 12.73 -2.83
CA ALA A 71 1.78 13.07 -1.43
C ALA A 71 1.00 14.34 -1.07
N ARG A 72 0.40 14.38 0.13
CA ARG A 72 -0.48 15.47 0.61
C ARG A 72 -0.01 16.11 1.92
N CYS A 73 1.10 15.66 2.47
CA CYS A 73 1.51 15.94 3.83
C CYS A 73 2.87 16.60 3.88
N THR A 74 2.94 17.72 4.60
CA THR A 74 4.20 18.35 5.02
C THR A 74 4.69 17.73 6.34
N SER A 75 5.78 18.26 6.91
CA SER A 75 6.28 17.82 8.21
C SER A 75 5.31 18.12 9.36
N THR A 76 4.52 19.19 9.23
CA THR A 76 3.65 19.69 10.31
C THR A 76 2.16 19.55 10.02
N ASN A 77 1.75 19.50 8.75
CA ASN A 77 0.35 19.40 8.37
C ASN A 77 0.13 18.23 7.41
N CYS A 78 -0.95 17.48 7.64
CA CYS A 78 -1.28 16.33 6.84
C CYS A 78 -2.78 16.05 6.93
N ALA A 79 -3.48 16.36 5.84
CA ALA A 79 -4.89 16.12 5.65
C ALA A 79 -5.09 15.30 4.35
N PRO A 80 -4.86 13.97 4.40
CA PRO A 80 -4.87 13.09 3.22
C PRO A 80 -6.16 13.12 2.40
N GLN A 81 -7.29 13.43 3.03
CA GLN A 81 -8.61 13.50 2.39
C GLN A 81 -8.94 14.90 1.83
N GLN A 82 -7.97 15.81 1.82
CA GLN A 82 -8.08 17.14 1.22
C GLN A 82 -7.13 17.28 0.03
N GLY A 83 -7.40 18.21 -0.89
CA GLY A 83 -6.50 18.51 -2.01
C GLY A 83 -6.67 17.62 -3.25
N GLY A 84 -7.84 16.99 -3.44
CA GLY A 84 -8.21 16.27 -4.65
C GLY A 84 -8.84 14.90 -4.40
N PRO A 85 -9.16 14.14 -5.47
CA PRO A 85 -9.77 12.82 -5.38
C PRO A 85 -8.99 11.85 -4.50
N PHE A 86 -9.68 11.04 -3.70
CA PHE A 86 -9.05 10.05 -2.83
C PHE A 86 -9.92 8.80 -2.72
N GLY A 87 -9.27 7.67 -2.48
CA GLY A 87 -9.92 6.42 -2.12
C GLY A 87 -9.74 6.11 -0.65
N VAL A 88 -10.61 5.26 -0.10
CA VAL A 88 -10.46 4.73 1.26
C VAL A 88 -10.56 3.22 1.21
N VAL A 89 -9.60 2.54 1.83
CA VAL A 89 -9.62 1.09 2.04
C VAL A 89 -9.66 0.79 3.53
N ARG A 90 -10.39 -0.26 3.92
CA ARG A 90 -10.38 -0.79 5.29
C ARG A 90 -9.57 -2.07 5.31
N ILE A 91 -8.80 -2.24 6.38
CA ILE A 91 -7.94 -3.42 6.54
C ILE A 91 -8.63 -4.44 7.43
N THR A 92 -8.43 -5.72 7.10
CA THR A 92 -8.86 -6.84 7.93
C THR A 92 -7.63 -7.64 8.35
N GLN A 93 -7.49 -7.89 9.65
CA GLN A 93 -6.45 -8.74 10.20
C GLN A 93 -6.71 -10.18 9.76
N TYR A 94 -5.69 -10.85 9.23
CA TYR A 94 -5.80 -12.27 8.87
C TYR A 94 -4.77 -13.16 9.58
N ARG A 95 -3.74 -12.56 10.21
CA ARG A 95 -2.73 -13.31 10.96
C ARG A 95 -2.07 -12.44 12.02
N GLU A 96 -1.63 -13.07 13.09
CA GLU A 96 -0.81 -12.48 14.15
C GLU A 96 0.31 -13.44 14.51
N VAL A 97 1.49 -12.91 14.85
CA VAL A 97 2.67 -13.68 15.26
C VAL A 97 3.31 -12.99 16.46
N ASP A 98 3.43 -13.71 17.57
CA ASP A 98 4.27 -13.31 18.71
C ASP A 98 5.74 -13.55 18.36
N ASN A 99 6.57 -12.51 18.49
CA ASN A 99 7.99 -12.56 18.14
C ASN A 99 8.87 -13.07 19.31
N GLY A 100 8.31 -13.32 20.50
CA GLY A 100 9.02 -13.84 21.66
C GLY A 100 9.83 -12.80 22.46
N ASP A 101 9.80 -11.53 22.04
CA ASP A 101 10.51 -10.39 22.64
C ASP A 101 9.55 -9.31 23.17
N ARG A 102 8.31 -9.69 23.48
CA ARG A 102 7.18 -8.80 23.84
C ARG A 102 6.72 -7.88 22.70
N THR A 103 7.04 -8.24 21.47
CA THR A 103 6.46 -7.63 20.28
C THR A 103 5.57 -8.62 19.52
N VAL A 104 4.53 -8.08 18.91
CA VAL A 104 3.55 -8.83 18.12
C VAL A 104 3.50 -8.22 16.73
N THR A 105 3.68 -9.07 15.71
CA THR A 105 3.52 -8.71 14.30
C THR A 105 2.13 -9.10 13.84
N THR A 106 1.34 -8.12 13.40
CA THR A 106 0.00 -8.33 12.87
C THR A 106 0.00 -8.12 11.36
N TYR A 107 -0.66 -9.03 10.63
CA TYR A 107 -0.78 -8.99 9.18
C TYR A 107 -2.21 -8.73 8.75
N PHE A 108 -2.35 -7.85 7.78
CA PHE A 108 -3.60 -7.38 7.24
C PHE A 108 -3.62 -7.47 5.73
N ARG A 109 -4.83 -7.63 5.18
CA ARG A 109 -5.06 -7.65 3.74
C ARG A 109 -6.26 -6.79 3.38
N VAL A 110 -6.13 -6.05 2.28
CA VAL A 110 -7.23 -5.40 1.58
C VAL A 110 -7.56 -6.24 0.34
N PRO A 111 -8.79 -6.76 0.23
CA PRO A 111 -9.23 -7.51 -0.95
C PRO A 111 -9.17 -6.69 -2.25
N VAL A 112 -8.94 -7.37 -3.38
CA VAL A 112 -8.74 -6.75 -4.70
C VAL A 112 -9.88 -5.81 -5.10
N ASN A 113 -11.14 -6.17 -4.82
CA ASN A 113 -12.29 -5.33 -5.15
C ASN A 113 -12.25 -4.00 -4.40
N GLN A 114 -11.97 -4.01 -3.10
CA GLN A 114 -11.85 -2.78 -2.30
C GLN A 114 -10.66 -1.92 -2.74
N VAL A 115 -9.55 -2.55 -3.15
CA VAL A 115 -8.42 -1.83 -3.75
C VAL A 115 -8.87 -1.13 -5.03
N ASN A 116 -9.55 -1.84 -5.94
CA ASN A 116 -10.01 -1.28 -7.21
C ASN A 116 -10.99 -0.10 -7.01
N ASP A 117 -11.97 -0.26 -6.12
CA ASP A 117 -12.95 0.80 -5.80
C ASP A 117 -12.24 2.05 -5.26
N ALA A 118 -11.24 1.86 -4.40
CA ALA A 118 -10.46 2.97 -3.86
C ALA A 118 -9.54 3.62 -4.90
N LEU A 119 -8.94 2.86 -5.82
CA LEU A 119 -8.17 3.41 -6.93
C LEU A 119 -9.07 4.23 -7.86
N GLU A 120 -10.27 3.75 -8.17
CA GLU A 120 -11.25 4.50 -8.97
C GLU A 120 -11.65 5.81 -8.28
N ALA A 121 -12.04 5.77 -7.01
CA ALA A 121 -12.37 6.96 -6.22
C ALA A 121 -11.21 7.97 -6.13
N ALA A 122 -9.97 7.50 -6.19
CA ALA A 122 -8.77 8.33 -6.22
C ALA A 122 -8.42 8.91 -7.60
N GLY A 123 -9.20 8.65 -8.66
CA GLY A 123 -8.88 9.06 -10.03
C GLY A 123 -7.63 8.36 -10.58
N LEU A 124 -7.43 7.10 -10.18
CA LEU A 124 -6.30 6.25 -10.56
C LEU A 124 -6.70 5.20 -11.59
N GLU A 125 -7.78 5.40 -12.36
CA GLU A 125 -8.24 4.45 -13.38
C GLU A 125 -7.22 4.29 -14.53
N LYS A 126 -6.24 5.17 -14.65
CA LYS A 126 -5.18 5.07 -15.66
C LYS A 126 -3.81 4.78 -15.04
N ILE A 127 -3.76 4.30 -13.80
CA ILE A 127 -2.49 3.91 -13.17
C ILE A 127 -1.88 2.73 -13.92
N THR A 128 -0.56 2.76 -14.09
CA THR A 128 0.21 1.72 -14.76
C THR A 128 0.99 0.91 -13.74
N ASN A 129 1.37 -0.31 -14.12
CA ASN A 129 2.32 -1.11 -13.36
C ASN A 129 3.63 -0.33 -13.15
N GLY A 130 4.18 -0.37 -11.93
CA GLY A 130 5.31 0.44 -11.49
C GLY A 130 4.98 1.88 -11.13
N GLY A 131 3.75 2.36 -11.38
CA GLY A 131 3.28 3.67 -10.94
C GLY A 131 3.28 3.79 -9.42
N GLN A 132 3.41 5.01 -8.90
CA GLN A 132 3.43 5.26 -7.47
C GLN A 132 2.09 5.83 -6.98
N ILE A 133 1.62 5.32 -5.84
CA ILE A 133 0.49 5.84 -5.08
C ILE A 133 0.96 6.16 -3.65
N TRP A 134 0.17 6.95 -2.93
CA TRP A 134 0.49 7.36 -1.57
C TRP A 134 -0.61 6.93 -0.62
N LEU A 135 -0.23 6.20 0.43
CA LEU A 135 -1.13 5.68 1.45
C LEU A 135 -0.96 6.48 2.75
N SER A 136 -2.07 6.86 3.35
CA SER A 136 -2.09 7.54 4.65
C SER A 136 -3.01 6.82 5.61
N SER A 137 -2.50 6.47 6.79
CA SER A 137 -3.22 5.66 7.76
C SER A 137 -4.47 6.35 8.30
N ILE A 138 -5.51 5.55 8.51
CA ILE A 138 -6.71 5.91 9.25
C ILE A 138 -6.65 5.18 10.59
N PHE A 139 -6.70 5.92 11.67
CA PHE A 139 -6.56 5.36 13.02
C PHE A 139 -7.88 5.30 13.76
N HIS A 140 -8.03 4.28 14.61
CA HIS A 140 -8.92 4.31 15.77
C HIS A 140 -8.09 4.39 17.04
N VAL A 141 -8.55 5.19 17.99
CA VAL A 141 -7.97 5.29 19.33
C VAL A 141 -8.78 4.42 20.29
N ILE A 142 -8.07 3.63 21.08
CA ILE A 142 -8.61 2.72 22.08
C ILE A 142 -8.27 3.29 23.45
N ASN A 143 -9.27 3.81 24.15
CA ASN A 143 -9.15 4.31 25.52
C ASN A 143 -10.49 4.14 26.25
N GLY A 144 -10.57 3.19 27.19
CA GLY A 144 -11.82 2.88 27.90
C GLY A 144 -12.98 2.53 26.95
N SER A 145 -14.13 3.16 27.17
CA SER A 145 -15.36 2.97 26.37
C SER A 145 -15.49 3.93 25.19
N ARG A 146 -14.38 4.54 24.73
CA ARG A 146 -14.41 5.51 23.63
C ARG A 146 -14.98 4.87 22.35
N PRO A 147 -15.90 5.55 21.63
CA PRO A 147 -16.41 5.04 20.37
C PRO A 147 -15.29 4.95 19.32
N ASN A 148 -15.45 4.00 18.39
CA ASN A 148 -14.57 3.85 17.24
C ASN A 148 -14.76 5.05 16.28
N THR A 149 -13.95 6.09 16.47
CA THR A 149 -13.91 7.28 15.60
C THR A 149 -12.66 7.23 14.72
N ASP A 150 -12.84 7.55 13.43
CA ASP A 150 -11.73 7.67 12.49
C ASP A 150 -10.94 8.96 12.73
N PHE A 151 -9.63 8.79 12.92
CA PHE A 151 -8.65 9.86 12.90
C PHE A 151 -7.88 9.78 11.58
N VAL A 152 -8.27 10.63 10.64
CA VAL A 152 -7.79 10.62 9.25
C VAL A 152 -6.70 11.66 8.97
N THR A 153 -6.42 12.56 9.91
CA THR A 153 -5.38 13.60 9.78
C THR A 153 -4.31 13.46 10.85
N LEU A 154 -3.08 13.88 10.55
CA LEU A 154 -1.98 13.84 11.52
C LEU A 154 -2.31 14.63 12.79
N GLN A 155 -2.93 15.80 12.65
CA GLN A 155 -3.30 16.62 13.80
C GLN A 155 -4.40 15.96 14.64
N SER A 156 -5.38 15.30 14.00
CA SER A 156 -6.47 14.64 14.71
C SER A 156 -5.96 13.50 15.60
N ILE A 157 -5.05 12.65 15.11
CA ILE A 157 -4.49 11.57 15.93
C ILE A 157 -3.56 12.12 17.02
N LYS A 158 -2.70 13.11 16.71
CA LYS A 158 -1.81 13.75 17.70
C LYS A 158 -2.56 14.36 18.88
N ASN A 159 -3.73 14.95 18.62
CA ASN A 159 -4.56 15.61 19.63
C ASN A 159 -5.58 14.66 20.28
N ALA A 160 -5.67 13.41 19.83
CA ALA A 160 -6.71 12.50 20.31
C ALA A 160 -6.54 12.14 21.79
N GLU A 161 -5.29 12.03 22.26
CA GLU A 161 -4.88 11.62 23.61
C GLU A 161 -3.51 12.23 23.97
N SER A 162 -3.13 12.15 25.24
CA SER A 162 -1.81 12.57 25.74
C SER A 162 -0.72 11.52 25.43
N TRP A 163 -0.37 11.39 24.15
CA TRP A 163 0.67 10.45 23.72
C TRP A 163 2.04 10.79 24.29
N ALA A 164 2.84 9.77 24.61
CA ALA A 164 4.21 9.95 25.07
C ALA A 164 5.11 10.62 24.02
N ASP A 165 4.89 10.32 22.73
CA ASP A 165 5.57 10.98 21.61
C ASP A 165 4.63 11.12 20.40
N PRO A 166 3.86 12.22 20.30
CA PRO A 166 2.97 12.46 19.18
C PRO A 166 3.72 12.65 17.85
N SER A 167 5.02 12.97 17.86
CA SER A 167 5.78 13.24 16.63
C SER A 167 5.90 11.99 15.75
N LYS A 168 5.92 10.80 16.36
CA LYS A 168 6.00 9.50 15.68
C LYS A 168 4.85 9.22 14.73
N PHE A 169 3.72 9.90 14.85
CA PHE A 169 2.59 9.66 13.95
C PHE A 169 2.86 10.07 12.50
N ARG A 170 3.82 10.95 12.21
CA ARG A 170 4.06 11.43 10.83
C ARG A 170 4.45 10.29 9.89
N GLN A 171 5.15 9.27 10.36
CA GLN A 171 5.63 8.16 9.52
C GLN A 171 4.50 7.35 8.87
N TYR A 172 3.28 7.43 9.41
CA TYR A 172 2.12 6.66 8.95
C TYR A 172 1.33 7.33 7.83
N TYR A 173 1.82 8.46 7.33
CA TYR A 173 1.17 9.28 6.32
C TYR A 173 2.07 9.46 5.09
N ASP A 174 1.46 9.56 3.92
CA ASP A 174 2.17 9.59 2.63
C ASP A 174 3.25 8.52 2.55
N ILE A 175 2.86 7.27 2.79
CA ILE A 175 3.70 6.11 2.56
C ILE A 175 3.67 5.83 1.05
N PRO A 176 4.81 5.94 0.34
CA PRO A 176 4.84 5.66 -1.08
C PRO A 176 4.73 4.15 -1.32
N VAL A 177 3.79 3.75 -2.16
CA VAL A 177 3.59 2.36 -2.56
C VAL A 177 3.67 2.27 -4.08
N LYS A 178 4.53 1.38 -4.58
CA LYS A 178 4.57 1.05 -6.01
C LYS A 178 3.43 0.09 -6.33
N VAL A 179 2.61 0.46 -7.31
CA VAL A 179 1.59 -0.40 -7.87
C VAL A 179 2.28 -1.53 -8.63
N ASN A 180 1.95 -2.76 -8.26
CA ASN A 180 2.47 -3.95 -8.90
C ASN A 180 1.31 -4.91 -9.12
N GLY A 181 0.66 -4.84 -10.28
CA GLY A 181 -0.58 -5.57 -10.54
C GLY A 181 -0.57 -6.20 -11.93
N PHE A 182 -1.01 -7.44 -12.00
CA PHE A 182 -1.13 -8.20 -13.23
C PHE A 182 -2.50 -8.86 -13.30
N TYR A 183 -3.12 -8.82 -14.46
CA TYR A 183 -4.45 -9.36 -14.67
C TYR A 183 -4.48 -10.34 -15.85
N PRO A 184 -5.21 -11.45 -15.74
CA PRO A 184 -5.39 -12.34 -16.87
C PRO A 184 -6.27 -11.65 -17.92
N VAL A 185 -5.86 -11.69 -19.17
CA VAL A 185 -6.71 -11.32 -20.31
C VAL A 185 -7.24 -12.60 -20.94
N THR A 186 -8.51 -12.59 -21.34
CA THR A 186 -9.18 -13.78 -21.87
C THR A 186 -9.80 -13.44 -23.21
N LYS A 187 -9.55 -14.27 -24.22
CA LYS A 187 -10.22 -14.27 -25.51
C LYS A 187 -11.34 -15.29 -25.45
N ILE A 188 -12.57 -14.89 -25.77
CA ILE A 188 -13.75 -15.75 -25.73
C ILE A 188 -14.46 -15.68 -27.08
N TYR A 189 -14.81 -16.84 -27.64
CA TYR A 189 -15.69 -16.96 -28.80
C TYR A 189 -17.05 -17.44 -28.37
N ARG A 190 -18.10 -16.75 -28.82
CA ARG A 190 -19.49 -17.09 -28.56
C ARG A 190 -20.30 -17.08 -29.84
N THR A 191 -21.31 -17.93 -29.93
CA THR A 191 -22.32 -17.86 -30.99
C THR A 191 -23.16 -16.59 -30.82
N SER A 192 -23.98 -16.25 -31.83
CA SER A 192 -24.93 -15.13 -31.75
C SER A 192 -25.93 -15.26 -30.61
N GLU A 193 -26.24 -16.50 -30.20
CA GLU A 193 -27.14 -16.82 -29.09
C GLU A 193 -26.43 -16.80 -27.72
N GLY A 194 -25.12 -16.51 -27.70
CA GLY A 194 -24.33 -16.40 -26.47
C GLY A 194 -23.67 -17.70 -26.00
N THR A 195 -23.79 -18.80 -26.74
CA THR A 195 -23.12 -20.07 -26.39
C THR A 195 -21.62 -19.94 -26.52
N GLU A 196 -20.86 -20.21 -25.45
CA GLU A 196 -19.40 -20.16 -25.46
C GLU A 196 -18.81 -21.34 -26.24
N MET A 197 -18.12 -21.04 -27.34
CA MET A 197 -17.45 -22.01 -28.21
C MET A 197 -16.01 -22.28 -27.76
N TYR A 198 -15.35 -21.25 -27.22
CA TYR A 198 -13.94 -21.28 -26.86
C TYR A 198 -13.61 -20.17 -25.86
N SER A 199 -12.70 -20.45 -24.95
CA SER A 199 -12.13 -19.47 -24.04
C SER A 199 -10.67 -19.81 -23.80
N ALA A 200 -9.79 -18.82 -23.96
CA ALA A 200 -8.38 -18.99 -23.67
C ALA A 200 -7.75 -17.72 -23.13
N LYS A 201 -6.68 -17.92 -22.37
CA LYS A 201 -5.83 -16.84 -21.89
C LYS A 201 -5.09 -16.21 -23.06
N VAL A 202 -5.10 -14.88 -23.11
CA VAL A 202 -4.17 -14.11 -23.93
C VAL A 202 -2.94 -13.88 -23.08
N GLU A 203 -1.86 -14.57 -23.40
CA GLU A 203 -0.59 -14.42 -22.71
C GLU A 203 0.08 -13.09 -23.05
N SER A 204 0.68 -12.47 -22.05
CA SER A 204 1.56 -11.32 -22.24
C SER A 204 2.94 -11.76 -22.71
N ASP A 205 3.64 -10.86 -23.38
CA ASP A 205 5.05 -10.97 -23.77
C ASP A 205 6.06 -10.90 -22.59
N ILE A 206 5.63 -10.56 -21.38
CA ILE A 206 6.52 -10.40 -20.23
C ILE A 206 7.03 -11.75 -19.68
N GLU A 207 8.22 -11.73 -19.09
CA GLU A 207 8.79 -12.85 -18.33
C GLU A 207 8.19 -12.90 -16.92
N ASP A 208 6.91 -13.28 -16.85
CA ASP A 208 6.21 -13.63 -15.62
C ASP A 208 5.74 -15.08 -15.70
N VAL A 209 5.69 -15.77 -14.56
CA VAL A 209 5.31 -17.20 -14.46
C VAL A 209 3.89 -17.40 -15.00
N ASP A 210 3.00 -16.47 -14.70
CA ASP A 210 1.62 -16.55 -15.14
C ASP A 210 1.39 -15.92 -16.51
N LYS A 211 2.34 -15.19 -17.11
CA LYS A 211 2.11 -14.45 -18.37
C LYS A 211 0.86 -13.55 -18.32
N ASN A 212 0.58 -12.93 -17.17
CA ASN A 212 -0.53 -12.01 -17.00
C ASN A 212 -0.16 -10.61 -17.51
N TRP A 213 -1.16 -9.80 -17.89
CA TRP A 213 -0.91 -8.46 -18.41
C TRP A 213 -0.73 -7.45 -17.27
N PRO A 214 0.33 -6.62 -17.30
CA PRO A 214 0.52 -5.58 -16.29
C PRO A 214 -0.56 -4.50 -16.39
N VAL A 215 -0.99 -3.95 -15.24
CA VAL A 215 -2.01 -2.87 -15.20
C VAL A 215 -1.61 -1.72 -16.11
N GLY A 216 -2.56 -1.22 -16.89
CA GLY A 216 -2.38 -0.04 -17.73
C GLY A 216 -1.52 -0.27 -18.98
N LYS A 217 -1.00 -1.49 -19.21
CA LYS A 217 -0.39 -1.86 -20.49
C LYS A 217 -1.49 -2.12 -21.53
N PRO A 218 -1.47 -1.44 -22.69
CA PRO A 218 -2.37 -1.74 -23.80
C PRO A 218 -2.21 -3.18 -24.28
N VAL A 219 -3.32 -3.78 -24.72
CA VAL A 219 -3.37 -5.15 -25.27
C VAL A 219 -3.54 -5.05 -26.78
N ASP A 220 -2.43 -4.78 -27.48
CA ASP A 220 -2.49 -4.35 -28.89
C ASP A 220 -2.36 -5.50 -29.91
N THR A 221 -2.11 -6.73 -29.43
CA THR A 221 -1.67 -7.86 -30.28
C THR A 221 -2.65 -9.02 -30.38
N VAL A 222 -3.91 -8.85 -29.95
CA VAL A 222 -4.89 -9.95 -29.99
C VAL A 222 -5.48 -10.09 -31.38
N MET A 223 -5.00 -11.07 -32.13
CA MET A 223 -5.60 -11.51 -33.37
C MET A 223 -6.82 -12.39 -33.08
N LEU A 224 -7.96 -12.05 -33.69
CA LEU A 224 -9.18 -12.83 -33.63
C LEU A 224 -9.36 -13.65 -34.90
N ASP A 225 -9.62 -14.94 -34.74
CA ASP A 225 -9.95 -15.83 -35.83
C ASP A 225 -11.25 -15.38 -36.52
N LYS A 226 -11.20 -15.19 -37.85
CA LYS A 226 -12.37 -14.76 -38.64
C LYS A 226 -13.41 -15.87 -38.80
N THR A 227 -12.97 -17.12 -38.65
CA THR A 227 -13.82 -18.31 -38.70
C THR A 227 -13.42 -19.26 -37.59
N PHE A 228 -14.38 -19.96 -37.01
CA PHE A 228 -14.13 -20.91 -35.92
C PHE A 228 -14.98 -22.17 -36.10
N PRO A 229 -14.38 -23.38 -36.13
CA PRO A 229 -15.13 -24.63 -36.20
C PRO A 229 -15.71 -24.97 -34.81
N PHE A 230 -17.01 -25.29 -34.73
CA PHE A 230 -17.67 -25.68 -33.50
C PHE A 230 -18.85 -26.61 -33.80
N GLN A 231 -18.91 -27.76 -33.11
CA GLN A 231 -20.01 -28.74 -33.24
C GLN A 231 -20.33 -29.20 -34.68
N GLY A 232 -19.31 -29.25 -35.55
CA GLY A 232 -19.46 -29.71 -36.94
C GLY A 232 -19.76 -28.59 -37.94
N ASP A 233 -20.07 -27.38 -37.47
CA ASP A 233 -20.29 -26.19 -38.30
C ASP A 233 -19.07 -25.26 -38.27
N THR A 234 -18.95 -24.41 -39.29
CA THR A 234 -17.95 -23.33 -39.34
C THR A 234 -18.65 -21.99 -39.16
N TYR A 235 -18.37 -21.34 -38.03
CA TYR A 235 -18.91 -20.02 -37.70
C TYR A 235 -18.03 -18.92 -38.27
N LYS A 236 -18.63 -17.78 -38.63
CA LYS A 236 -17.92 -16.57 -39.06
C LYS A 236 -18.02 -15.50 -37.97
N LEU A 237 -16.92 -14.78 -37.73
CA LEU A 237 -16.90 -13.62 -36.84
C LEU A 237 -17.75 -12.48 -37.43
N VAL A 238 -18.81 -12.11 -36.73
CA VAL A 238 -19.72 -11.02 -37.14
C VAL A 238 -19.58 -9.78 -36.26
N LYS A 239 -19.09 -9.92 -35.03
CA LYS A 239 -18.90 -8.83 -34.07
C LYS A 239 -17.74 -9.16 -33.14
N SER A 240 -16.93 -8.14 -32.81
CA SER A 240 -15.93 -8.21 -31.75
C SER A 240 -15.98 -6.93 -30.92
N TYR A 241 -15.64 -7.06 -29.64
CA TYR A 241 -15.51 -5.93 -28.72
C TYR A 241 -14.52 -6.28 -27.62
N VAL A 242 -13.98 -5.26 -26.97
CA VAL A 242 -13.13 -5.40 -25.79
C VAL A 242 -13.95 -4.99 -24.58
N GLN A 243 -14.01 -5.86 -23.58
CA GLN A 243 -14.63 -5.56 -22.30
C GLN A 243 -13.53 -5.41 -21.24
N SER A 244 -13.56 -4.29 -20.52
CA SER A 244 -12.67 -4.12 -19.37
C SER A 244 -13.09 -5.07 -18.25
N LYS A 245 -12.13 -5.81 -17.68
CA LYS A 245 -12.38 -6.67 -16.50
C LYS A 245 -12.71 -5.89 -15.21
N ARG A 246 -12.72 -4.55 -15.25
CA ARG A 246 -12.90 -3.71 -14.06
C ARG A 246 -14.22 -3.90 -13.33
N LYS A 247 -15.23 -4.52 -13.94
CA LYS A 247 -16.50 -4.83 -13.28
C LYS A 247 -16.88 -6.27 -13.53
N LEU A 248 -16.81 -7.08 -12.47
CA LEU A 248 -17.29 -8.48 -12.46
C LEU A 248 -18.81 -8.59 -12.68
N ASN A 249 -19.56 -7.48 -12.55
CA ASN A 249 -21.02 -7.50 -12.46
C ASN A 249 -21.72 -6.79 -13.64
N GLU A 250 -21.00 -6.32 -14.67
CA GLU A 250 -21.59 -5.68 -15.86
C GLU A 250 -21.62 -6.63 -17.06
N GLN A 251 -21.99 -7.89 -16.82
CA GLN A 251 -22.43 -8.81 -17.88
C GLN A 251 -23.92 -8.62 -18.12
N ASN A 252 -24.30 -7.58 -18.87
CA ASN A 252 -25.55 -7.61 -19.58
C ASN A 252 -25.22 -7.81 -21.06
N PHE A 253 -25.70 -8.94 -21.58
CA PHE A 253 -25.59 -9.39 -22.97
C PHE A 253 -26.13 -8.36 -23.95
#